data_AF-A0A969E451-F1
#
_entry.id   AF-A0A969E451-F1
#
_cell.length_a   1.000
_cell.length_b   1.000
_cell.length_c   1.000
_cell.angle_alpha   90.00
_cell.angle_beta   90.00
_cell.angle_gamma   90.00
#
_symmetry.space_group_name_H-M   'P 1'
#
loop_
_entity.id
_entity.type
_entity.pdbx_description
1 polymer ?
#
loop_
_entity_poly.entity_id
_entity_poly.type
_entity_poly.pdbx_seq_one_letter_code
_entity_poly.pdbx_strand_id
1 'polypeptide(L)'
;MFENEKFDEILTILRKGGVILFPTDTIWGVACDATNEEAVKKLRTIKNLPNTEGVVSIVSSLDMLKFMLTTCTRASKRSSVTTIARLP
;
A
#
# COMPACT_ATOMS: atom_id res chain seq x y z
N MET A 1 -20.30 9.03 6.18
CA MET A 1 -20.90 8.40 4.98
C MET A 1 -20.06 8.85 3.80
N PHE A 2 -19.49 7.92 3.03
CA PHE A 2 -18.65 8.24 1.86
C PHE A 2 -19.49 8.09 0.60
N GLU A 3 -19.27 8.92 -0.41
CA GLU A 3 -19.96 8.83 -1.71
C GLU A 3 -19.32 7.71 -2.55
N ASN A 4 -20.14 6.78 -3.04
CA ASN A 4 -19.65 5.59 -3.75
C ASN A 4 -18.84 5.93 -5.02
N GLU A 5 -19.20 7.01 -5.72
CA GLU A 5 -18.52 7.46 -6.95
C GLU A 5 -17.01 7.69 -6.75
N LYS A 6 -16.62 8.23 -5.59
CA LYS A 6 -15.21 8.45 -5.23
C LYS A 6 -14.47 7.14 -4.97
N PHE A 7 -15.17 6.07 -4.60
CA PHE A 7 -14.58 4.75 -4.40
C PHE A 7 -14.20 4.10 -5.74
N ASP A 8 -15.04 4.22 -6.77
CA ASP A 8 -14.74 3.69 -8.11
C ASP A 8 -13.60 4.44 -8.80
N GLU A 9 -13.48 5.76 -8.57
CA GLU A 9 -12.31 6.53 -8.99
C GLU A 9 -11.03 6.04 -8.28
N ILE A 10 -11.07 5.88 -6.95
CA ILE A 10 -9.95 5.34 -6.15
C ILE A 10 -9.54 3.94 -6.63
N LEU A 11 -10.50 3.04 -6.88
CA LEU A 11 -10.24 1.71 -7.44
C LEU A 11 -9.59 1.80 -8.82
N THR A 12 -10.01 2.75 -9.66
CA THR A 12 -9.43 2.99 -10.99
C THR A 12 -8.00 3.51 -10.89
N ILE A 13 -7.70 4.40 -9.95
CA ILE A 13 -6.34 4.92 -9.68
C ILE A 13 -5.42 3.79 -9.17
N LEU A 14 -5.88 2.98 -8.21
CA LEU A 14 -5.11 1.86 -7.67
C LEU A 14 -4.79 0.81 -8.75
N ARG A 15 -5.79 0.40 -9.55
CA ARG A 15 -5.62 -0.55 -10.67
C ARG A 15 -4.64 -0.05 -11.74
N LYS A 16 -4.51 1.26 -11.92
CA LYS A 16 -3.53 1.90 -12.83
C LYS A 16 -2.11 2.00 -12.23
N GLY A 17 -1.85 1.38 -11.07
CA GLY A 17 -0.57 1.49 -10.37
C GLY A 17 -0.31 2.90 -9.82
N GLY A 18 -1.38 3.59 -9.42
CA GLY A 18 -1.34 4.86 -8.71
C GLY A 18 -1.11 4.69 -7.21
N VAL A 19 -1.05 5.83 -6.52
CA VAL A 19 -0.80 5.94 -5.07
C VAL A 19 -1.85 6.87 -4.48
N ILE A 20 -2.44 6.52 -3.35
CA ILE A 20 -3.50 7.29 -2.68
C ILE A 20 -3.07 7.75 -1.28
N LEU A 21 -3.62 8.89 -0.86
CA LEU A 21 -3.51 9.45 0.50
C LEU A 21 -4.84 9.23 1.21
N PHE A 22 -4.81 8.73 2.45
CA PHE A 22 -6.02 8.48 3.25
C PHE A 22 -5.80 8.90 4.72
N PRO A 23 -6.79 9.46 5.41
CA PRO A 23 -6.67 9.79 6.84
C PRO A 23 -6.78 8.53 7.70
N THR A 24 -6.09 8.51 8.84
CA THR A 24 -6.34 7.59 9.97
C THR A 24 -6.39 8.39 11.27
N ASP A 25 -6.81 7.75 12.35
CA ASP A 25 -7.11 8.32 13.67
C ASP A 25 -6.00 9.21 14.29
N THR A 26 -4.76 9.11 13.79
CA THR A 26 -3.58 9.80 14.35
C THR A 26 -2.73 10.54 13.33
N ILE A 27 -2.81 10.19 12.05
CA ILE A 27 -1.85 10.56 10.98
C ILE A 27 -2.46 10.27 9.59
N TRP A 28 -1.81 10.74 8.52
CA TRP A 28 -2.17 10.35 7.16
C TRP A 28 -1.44 9.06 6.75
N GLY A 29 -2.15 8.12 6.15
CA GLY A 29 -1.61 6.94 5.48
C GLY A 29 -1.40 7.19 3.99
N VAL A 30 -0.39 6.54 3.40
CA VAL A 30 -0.21 6.48 1.95
C VAL A 30 -0.19 5.03 1.52
N ALA A 31 -1.04 4.67 0.57
CA ALA A 31 -1.23 3.30 0.08
C ALA A 31 -1.10 3.21 -1.45
N CYS A 32 -0.76 2.02 -1.92
CA CYS A 32 -0.77 1.61 -3.31
C CYS A 32 -1.19 0.14 -3.39
N ASP A 33 -1.41 -0.38 -4.60
CA ASP A 33 -1.53 -1.83 -4.78
C ASP A 33 -0.20 -2.50 -4.40
N ALA A 34 -0.24 -3.45 -3.45
CA ALA A 34 0.93 -4.16 -2.95
C ALA A 34 1.39 -5.31 -3.89
N THR A 35 0.56 -5.69 -4.87
CA THR A 35 0.91 -6.67 -5.91
C THR A 35 1.59 -6.02 -7.12
N ASN A 36 1.47 -4.70 -7.27
CA ASN A 36 2.05 -3.95 -8.38
C ASN A 36 3.42 -3.36 -7.99
N GLU A 37 4.50 -3.95 -8.52
CA GLU A 37 5.86 -3.48 -8.24
C GLU A 37 6.12 -2.01 -8.59
N GLU A 38 5.52 -1.48 -9.66
CA GLU A 38 5.70 -0.07 -10.01
C GLU A 38 5.04 0.86 -9.01
N ALA A 39 3.85 0.49 -8.52
CA ALA A 39 3.13 1.24 -7.51
C ALA A 39 3.92 1.26 -6.18
N VAL A 40 4.51 0.12 -5.80
CA VAL A 40 5.42 0.01 -4.64
C VAL A 40 6.70 0.81 -4.83
N LYS A 41 7.30 0.82 -6.03
CA LYS A 41 8.48 1.65 -6.36
C LYS A 41 8.14 3.15 -6.23
N LYS A 42 7.02 3.60 -6.82
CA LYS A 42 6.50 4.98 -6.67
C LYS A 42 6.29 5.35 -5.20
N LEU A 43 5.66 4.47 -4.40
CA LEU A 43 5.43 4.68 -2.96
C LEU A 43 6.75 4.85 -2.18
N ARG A 44 7.78 4.04 -2.49
CA ARG A 44 9.13 4.18 -1.90
C ARG A 44 9.78 5.51 -2.28
N THR A 45 9.71 5.93 -3.55
CA THR A 45 10.24 7.23 -4.00
C THR A 45 9.55 8.40 -3.32
N ILE A 46 8.22 8.41 -3.23
CA ILE A 46 7.42 9.45 -2.55
C ILE A 46 7.82 9.60 -1.07
N LYS A 47 8.28 8.51 -0.45
CA LYS A 47 8.68 8.46 0.97
C LYS A 47 10.19 8.50 1.20
N ASN A 48 10.99 8.63 0.14
CA ASN A 48 12.44 8.55 0.16
C ASN A 48 12.98 7.32 0.93
N LEU A 49 12.30 6.17 0.78
CA LEU A 49 12.53 4.97 1.61
C LEU A 49 13.48 3.98 0.90
N PRO A 50 14.58 3.52 1.54
CA PRO A 50 15.53 2.61 0.90
C PRO A 50 14.90 1.23 0.63
N ASN A 51 15.34 0.57 -0.44
CA ASN A 51 14.81 -0.75 -0.86
C ASN A 51 15.06 -1.88 0.15
N THR A 52 15.96 -1.68 1.12
CA THR A 52 16.27 -2.62 2.21
C THR A 52 15.22 -2.61 3.33
N GLU A 53 14.39 -1.57 3.43
CA GLU A 53 13.41 -1.43 4.51
C GLU A 53 12.05 -2.04 4.16
N GLY A 54 11.45 -2.70 5.16
CA GLY A 54 10.06 -3.12 5.14
C GLY A 54 9.11 -1.97 5.49
N VAL A 55 7.82 -2.19 5.25
CA VAL A 55 6.75 -1.19 5.38
C VAL A 55 5.67 -1.85 6.31
N VAL A 56 4.33 -1.70 6.24
CA VAL A 56 3.33 -2.46 7.11
C VAL A 56 2.09 -2.99 6.34
N SER A 57 1.94 -4.28 5.96
CA SER A 57 0.89 -4.69 4.99
C SER A 57 -0.53 -4.75 5.56
N ILE A 58 -1.50 -4.04 4.96
CA ILE A 58 -2.93 -4.13 5.30
C ILE A 58 -3.63 -5.15 4.40
N VAL A 59 -4.43 -6.04 5.00
CA VAL A 59 -5.26 -7.05 4.32
C VAL A 59 -6.59 -7.22 5.07
N SER A 60 -7.68 -7.52 4.36
CA SER A 60 -9.03 -7.62 4.94
C SER A 60 -9.42 -9.00 5.46
N SER A 61 -8.63 -10.04 5.17
CA SER A 61 -8.93 -11.43 5.56
C SER A 61 -7.68 -12.28 5.76
N LEU A 62 -7.82 -13.37 6.53
CA LEU A 62 -6.75 -14.33 6.76
C LEU A 62 -6.31 -15.05 5.48
N ASP A 63 -7.21 -15.25 4.52
CA ASP A 63 -6.89 -15.90 3.25
C ASP A 63 -6.16 -14.97 2.28
N MET A 64 -6.47 -13.67 2.31
CA MET A 64 -5.64 -12.64 1.65
C MET A 64 -4.24 -12.58 2.29
N LEU A 65 -4.12 -12.74 3.61
CA LEU A 65 -2.81 -12.84 4.28
C LEU A 65 -2.02 -14.08 3.79
N LYS A 66 -2.66 -15.26 3.73
CA LYS A 66 -2.03 -16.48 3.17
C LYS A 66 -1.56 -16.25 1.73
N PHE A 67 -2.41 -15.68 0.88
CA PHE A 67 -2.08 -15.36 -0.51
C PHE A 67 -0.84 -14.47 -0.61
N MET A 68 -0.84 -13.33 0.09
CA MET A 68 0.31 -12.40 0.11
C MET A 68 1.59 -13.08 0.63
N LEU A 69 1.52 -13.92 1.66
CA LEU A 69 2.66 -14.68 2.15
C LEU A 69 3.19 -15.67 1.09
N THR A 70 2.32 -16.44 0.43
CA THR A 70 2.74 -17.38 -0.64
C THR A 70 3.32 -16.67 -1.87
N THR A 71 2.84 -15.48 -2.21
CA THR A 71 3.34 -14.69 -3.34
C THR A 71 4.68 -14.02 -3.00
N CYS A 72 4.80 -13.37 -1.84
CA CYS A 72 6.00 -12.61 -1.46
C CYS A 72 7.17 -13.48 -0.97
N THR A 73 6.94 -14.70 -0.47
CA THR A 73 8.03 -15.58 0.04
C THR A 73 9.05 -16.01 -1.02
N ARG A 74 8.81 -15.73 -2.31
CA ARG A 74 9.79 -15.91 -3.40
C ARG A 74 10.84 -14.79 -3.46
N ALA A 75 10.68 -13.67 -2.74
CA ALA A 75 11.54 -12.49 -2.84
C ALA A 75 11.85 -11.82 -1.48
N SER A 76 12.90 -12.33 -0.81
CA SER A 76 13.53 -11.75 0.40
C SER A 76 12.69 -11.72 1.69
N LYS A 77 13.38 -11.54 2.83
CA LYS A 77 12.81 -11.57 4.18
C LYS A 77 12.33 -10.18 4.61
N ARG A 78 11.27 -10.14 5.44
CA ARG A 78 10.63 -8.92 6.03
C ARG A 78 9.85 -8.05 5.02
N SER A 79 8.99 -8.69 4.22
CA SER A 79 7.96 -8.04 3.41
C SER A 79 6.81 -7.51 4.28
N SER A 80 6.39 -6.26 4.02
CA SER A 80 5.23 -5.55 4.60
C SER A 80 4.96 -4.29 3.76
N VAL A 81 3.72 -3.74 3.62
CA VAL A 81 3.35 -2.52 2.81
C VAL A 81 2.21 -1.62 3.36
N THR A 82 2.58 -0.53 4.08
CA THR A 82 1.84 0.70 4.45
C THR A 82 2.82 1.57 5.22
N THR A 83 3.07 2.81 4.77
CA THR A 83 3.83 3.76 5.59
C THR A 83 3.03 5.04 5.74
N ILE A 84 2.94 5.47 6.99
CA ILE A 84 2.43 6.74 7.43
C ILE A 84 3.15 7.88 6.70
N ALA A 85 2.43 8.85 6.19
CA ALA A 85 2.98 10.18 5.92
C ALA A 85 2.60 11.07 7.10
N ARG A 86 3.55 11.29 8.02
CA ARG A 86 3.47 12.46 8.89
C ARG A 86 3.84 13.66 8.02
N LEU A 87 2.83 14.22 7.37
CA LEU A 87 2.92 15.55 6.78
C LEU A 87 3.33 16.55 7.89
N PRO A 88 4.14 17.57 7.56
CA PRO A 88 4.63 18.55 8.53
C PRO A 88 3.50 19.42 9.10
#